data_AF-A0AAE5GTL6-F1
#
_entry.id   AF-A0AAE5GTL6-F1
#
_cell.length_a   1.000
_cell.length_b   1.000
_cell.length_c   1.000
_cell.angle_alpha   90.00
_cell.angle_beta   90.00
_cell.angle_gamma   90.00
#
_symmetry.space_group_name_H-M   'P 1'
#
loop_
_entity.id
_entity.type
_entity.pdbx_description
1 polymer ?
#
loop_
_entity_poly.entity_id
_entity_poly.type
_entity_poly.pdbx_seq_one_letter_code
_entity_poly.pdbx_strand_id
1 'polypeptide(L)'
;MIGAIVSLFNGGLETYRQYNRNKAEALKRKDELDQEKHQARVRRLQKGEEQASSLDEVSIRERGLKDEFILLVVFIPLILSFIPDYAPFVEQGFEALQNIPEPYWYVVGAVVIDTLGMRAMVRYLLEFFSGKFRGL
;
A
#
# COMPACT_ATOMS: atom_id res chain seq x y z
N MET A 1 -58.82 26.57 37.94
CA MET A 1 -57.64 26.32 38.82
C MET A 1 -57.28 24.84 38.93
N ILE A 2 -58.23 23.90 39.09
CA ILE A 2 -57.93 22.46 39.26
C ILE A 2 -57.39 21.79 37.96
N GLY A 3 -57.94 22.11 36.78
CA GLY A 3 -57.50 21.52 35.50
C GLY A 3 -56.07 21.91 35.06
N ALA A 4 -55.55 23.05 35.54
CA ALA A 4 -54.18 23.48 35.27
C ALA A 4 -53.15 22.64 36.05
N ILE A 5 -53.50 22.19 37.26
CA ILE A 5 -52.62 21.36 38.09
C ILE A 5 -52.57 19.92 37.54
N VAL A 6 -53.72 19.39 37.10
CA VAL A 6 -53.79 18.05 36.50
C VAL A 6 -53.01 17.97 35.17
N SER A 7 -53.07 19.00 34.34
CA SER A 7 -52.28 19.07 33.09
C SER A 7 -50.78 19.25 33.34
N LEU A 8 -50.37 20.02 34.35
CA LEU A 8 -48.97 20.11 34.79
C LEU A 8 -48.44 18.78 35.33
N PHE A 9 -49.26 18.05 36.10
CA PHE A 9 -48.86 16.77 36.68
C PHE A 9 -48.74 15.68 35.62
N ASN A 10 -49.69 15.62 34.68
CA ASN A 10 -49.62 14.69 33.54
C ASN A 10 -48.48 15.06 32.60
N GLY A 11 -48.28 16.35 32.31
CA GLY A 11 -47.16 16.83 31.50
C GLY A 11 -45.80 16.50 32.12
N GLY A 12 -45.62 16.76 33.42
CA GLY A 12 -44.36 16.48 34.13
C GLY A 12 -44.02 14.98 34.20
N LEU A 13 -45.03 14.12 34.34
CA LEU A 13 -44.86 12.67 34.30
C LEU A 13 -44.45 12.16 32.90
N GLU A 14 -45.00 12.76 31.85
CA GLU A 14 -44.64 12.45 30.46
C GLU A 14 -43.21 12.90 30.13
N THR A 15 -42.79 14.11 30.54
CA THR A 15 -41.43 14.61 30.30
C THR A 15 -40.37 13.72 30.98
N TYR A 16 -40.64 13.21 32.18
CA TYR A 16 -39.73 12.31 32.89
C TYR A 16 -39.60 10.94 32.19
N ARG A 17 -40.70 10.39 31.69
CA ARG A 17 -40.69 9.15 30.90
C ARG A 17 -39.97 9.34 29.56
N GLN A 18 -40.15 10.48 28.91
CA GLN A 18 -39.50 10.81 27.64
C GLN A 18 -37.98 10.98 27.80
N TYR A 19 -37.53 11.61 28.89
CA TYR A 19 -36.11 11.72 29.21
C TYR A 19 -35.43 10.35 29.35
N ASN A 20 -36.07 9.41 30.07
CA ASN A 20 -35.55 8.06 30.25
C ASN A 20 -35.51 7.25 28.94
N ARG A 21 -36.51 7.43 28.06
CA ARG A 21 -36.52 6.81 26.71
C ARG A 21 -35.39 7.35 25.82
N ASN A 22 -35.20 8.67 25.79
CA ASN A 22 -34.12 9.29 25.01
C ASN A 22 -32.73 8.83 25.49
N LYS A 23 -32.55 8.65 26.81
CA LYS A 23 -31.30 8.13 27.38
C LYS A 23 -31.07 6.66 27.00
N ALA A 24 -32.12 5.84 27.00
CA ALA A 24 -32.04 4.44 26.55
C ALA A 24 -31.74 4.34 25.04
N GLU A 25 -32.34 5.19 24.20
CA GLU A 25 -32.05 5.26 22.76
C GLU A 25 -30.64 5.81 22.48
N ALA A 26 -30.14 6.75 23.29
CA ALA A 26 -28.76 7.24 23.19
C ALA A 26 -27.74 6.15 23.56
N LEU A 27 -28.04 5.30 24.54
CA LEU A 27 -27.21 4.14 24.87
C LEU A 27 -27.20 3.11 23.73
N LYS A 28 -28.37 2.77 23.17
CA LYS A 28 -28.47 1.86 22.02
C LYS A 28 -27.65 2.33 20.82
N ARG A 29 -27.74 3.62 20.46
CA ARG A 29 -26.95 4.19 19.36
C ARG A 29 -25.44 4.14 19.62
N LYS A 30 -25.00 4.29 20.87
CA LYS A 30 -23.58 4.14 21.22
C LYS A 30 -23.12 2.69 21.09
N ASP A 31 -23.92 1.75 21.57
CA ASP A 31 -23.63 0.32 21.44
C ASP A 31 -23.57 -0.11 19.97
N GLU A 32 -24.49 0.38 19.13
CA GLU A 32 -24.48 0.17 17.68
C GLU A 32 -23.21 0.74 17.03
N LEU A 33 -22.83 1.98 17.35
CA LEU A 33 -21.61 2.60 16.82
C LEU A 33 -20.34 1.86 17.23
N ASP A 34 -20.28 1.37 18.47
CA ASP A 34 -19.12 0.63 18.96
C ASP A 34 -19.06 -0.78 18.36
N GLN A 35 -20.22 -1.40 18.10
CA GLN A 35 -20.30 -2.64 17.31
C GLN A 35 -19.86 -2.42 15.87
N GLU A 36 -20.30 -1.36 15.19
CA GLU A 36 -19.88 -1.04 13.83
C GLU A 36 -18.38 -0.76 13.75
N LYS A 37 -17.82 0.00 14.70
CA LYS A 37 -16.37 0.22 14.80
C LYS A 37 -15.61 -1.07 15.03
N HIS A 38 -16.12 -1.95 15.88
CA HIS A 38 -15.51 -3.24 16.14
C HIS A 38 -15.54 -4.11 14.89
N GLN A 39 -16.68 -4.19 14.20
CA GLN A 39 -16.81 -4.90 12.93
C GLN A 39 -15.94 -4.29 11.82
N ALA A 40 -15.78 -2.97 11.77
CA ALA A 40 -14.90 -2.31 10.82
C ALA A 40 -13.43 -2.63 11.11
N ARG A 41 -13.04 -2.73 12.39
CA ARG A 41 -11.71 -3.16 12.82
C ARG A 41 -11.46 -4.63 12.47
N VAL A 42 -12.41 -5.52 12.77
CA VAL A 42 -12.32 -6.94 12.40
C VAL A 42 -12.23 -7.11 10.89
N ARG A 43 -13.08 -6.42 10.12
CA ARG A 43 -12.99 -6.44 8.65
C ARG A 43 -11.66 -5.92 8.11
N ARG A 44 -11.06 -4.91 8.75
CA ARG A 44 -9.71 -4.43 8.39
C ARG A 44 -8.63 -5.45 8.70
N LEU A 45 -8.73 -6.14 9.83
CA LEU A 45 -7.79 -7.20 10.22
C LEU A 45 -7.92 -8.41 9.30
N GLN A 46 -9.14 -8.89 9.05
CA GLN A 46 -9.42 -9.97 8.10
C GLN A 46 -8.94 -9.62 6.70
N LYS A 47 -9.23 -8.41 6.20
CA LYS A 47 -8.68 -7.96 4.92
C LYS A 47 -7.16 -7.87 4.94
N GLY A 48 -6.54 -7.46 6.05
CA GLY A 48 -5.09 -7.44 6.19
C GLY A 48 -4.46 -8.82 6.14
N GLU A 49 -5.09 -9.81 6.79
CA GLU A 49 -4.67 -11.21 6.81
C GLU A 49 -4.92 -11.90 5.46
N GLU A 50 -6.09 -11.71 4.85
CA GLU A 50 -6.40 -12.19 3.50
C GLU A 50 -5.49 -11.54 2.45
N GLN A 51 -5.19 -10.24 2.59
CA GLN A 51 -4.29 -9.53 1.70
C GLN A 51 -2.85 -10.01 1.88
N ALA A 52 -2.38 -10.27 3.10
CA ALA A 52 -1.07 -10.87 3.34
C ALA A 52 -0.98 -12.29 2.77
N SER A 53 -1.99 -13.13 3.03
CA SER A 53 -2.04 -14.50 2.52
C SER A 53 -2.15 -14.57 0.99
N SER A 54 -2.92 -13.68 0.37
CA SER A 54 -3.03 -13.59 -1.10
C SER A 54 -1.79 -12.95 -1.73
N LEU A 55 -1.12 -12.01 -1.06
CA LEU A 55 0.18 -11.48 -1.49
C LEU A 55 1.26 -12.57 -1.46
N ASP A 56 1.26 -13.44 -0.44
CA ASP A 56 2.18 -14.57 -0.35
C ASP A 56 1.89 -15.62 -1.44
N GLU A 57 0.61 -15.91 -1.71
CA GLU A 57 0.23 -16.89 -2.73
C GLU A 57 0.45 -16.37 -4.16
N VAL A 58 0.25 -15.08 -4.42
CA VAL A 58 0.53 -14.42 -5.70
C VAL A 58 2.05 -14.24 -5.90
N SER A 59 2.80 -13.88 -4.87
CA SER A 59 4.27 -13.69 -4.98
C SER A 59 5.04 -15.01 -5.23
N ILE A 60 4.52 -16.15 -4.79
CA ILE A 60 5.10 -17.46 -5.10
C ILE A 60 4.76 -17.89 -6.54
N ARG A 61 3.57 -17.55 -7.06
CA ARG A 61 3.13 -17.91 -8.42
C ARG A 61 3.67 -16.98 -9.51
N GLU A 62 3.92 -15.72 -9.18
CA GLU A 62 4.48 -14.70 -10.07
C GLU A 62 5.98 -14.44 -9.81
N ARG A 63 6.75 -15.44 -9.34
CA ARG A 63 8.20 -15.41 -9.58
C ARG A 63 8.43 -15.44 -11.09
N GLY A 64 8.40 -14.26 -11.68
CA GLY A 64 8.40 -14.07 -13.11
C GLY A 64 9.73 -14.54 -13.66
N LEU A 65 9.69 -15.35 -14.72
CA LEU A 65 10.87 -15.70 -15.51
C LEU A 65 11.71 -14.47 -15.89
N LYS A 66 11.07 -13.29 -15.98
CA LYS A 66 11.71 -12.00 -16.26
C LYS A 66 12.64 -11.52 -15.15
N ASP A 67 12.24 -11.69 -13.89
CA ASP A 67 13.00 -11.20 -12.74
C ASP A 67 14.26 -12.05 -12.55
N GLU A 68 14.11 -13.37 -12.71
CA GLU A 68 15.24 -14.30 -12.74
C GLU A 68 16.15 -14.06 -13.94
N PHE A 69 15.60 -13.75 -15.12
CA PHE A 69 16.39 -13.44 -16.31
C PHE A 69 17.28 -12.20 -16.11
N ILE A 70 16.75 -11.12 -15.54
CA ILE A 70 17.54 -9.91 -15.30
C ILE A 70 18.59 -10.15 -14.23
N LEU A 71 18.23 -10.88 -13.17
CA LEU A 71 19.20 -11.29 -12.16
C LEU A 71 20.36 -12.06 -12.80
N LEU A 72 20.07 -13.01 -13.69
CA LEU A 72 21.09 -13.76 -14.41
C LEU A 72 21.93 -12.86 -15.32
N VAL A 73 21.32 -11.98 -16.11
CA VAL A 73 22.05 -11.05 -17.00
C VAL A 73 23.00 -10.14 -16.22
N VAL A 74 22.61 -9.73 -15.00
CA VAL A 74 23.45 -8.88 -14.14
C VAL A 74 24.56 -9.68 -13.47
N PHE A 75 24.27 -10.87 -12.95
CA PHE A 75 25.22 -11.65 -12.14
C PHE A 75 26.15 -12.55 -12.94
N ILE A 76 25.76 -13.02 -14.14
CA ILE A 76 26.62 -13.89 -14.96
C ILE A 76 27.94 -13.20 -15.32
N PRO A 77 27.97 -11.96 -15.85
CA PRO A 77 29.23 -11.28 -16.16
C PRO A 77 30.11 -11.08 -14.93
N LEU A 78 29.50 -10.81 -13.77
CA LEU A 78 30.22 -10.64 -12.50
C LEU A 78 30.90 -11.94 -12.04
N ILE A 79 30.27 -13.10 -12.24
CA ILE A 79 30.88 -14.38 -11.89
C ILE A 79 31.96 -14.73 -12.91
N LEU A 80 31.68 -14.54 -14.21
CA LEU A 80 32.62 -14.87 -15.29
C LEU A 80 33.90 -14.04 -15.25
N SER A 81 33.88 -12.81 -14.70
CA SER A 81 35.09 -12.01 -14.53
C SER A 81 36.12 -12.63 -13.57
N PHE A 82 35.72 -13.57 -12.71
CA PHE A 82 36.63 -14.30 -11.82
C PHE A 82 37.22 -15.56 -12.45
N ILE A 83 36.76 -15.96 -13.64
CA ILE A 83 37.23 -17.15 -14.34
C ILE A 83 38.22 -16.71 -15.44
N PRO A 84 39.53 -17.04 -15.35
CA PRO A 84 40.56 -16.52 -16.26
C PRO A 84 40.26 -16.70 -17.76
N ASP A 85 39.68 -17.84 -18.13
CA ASP A 85 39.35 -18.14 -19.53
C ASP A 85 38.18 -17.31 -20.08
N TYR A 86 37.30 -16.82 -19.20
CA TYR A 86 36.09 -16.07 -19.59
C TYR A 86 36.21 -14.56 -19.36
N ALA A 87 37.08 -14.13 -18.45
CA ALA A 87 37.29 -12.72 -18.13
C ALA A 87 37.55 -11.83 -19.37
N PRO A 88 38.35 -12.24 -20.39
CA PRO A 88 38.56 -11.42 -21.59
C PRO A 88 37.29 -11.17 -22.40
N PHE A 89 36.36 -12.13 -22.44
CA PHE A 89 35.09 -11.95 -23.15
C PHE A 89 34.16 -10.98 -22.42
N VAL A 90 34.18 -11.01 -21.08
CA VAL A 90 33.42 -10.07 -20.26
C VAL A 90 33.94 -8.65 -20.47
N GLU A 91 35.26 -8.47 -20.45
CA GLU A 91 35.91 -7.18 -20.70
C GLU A 91 35.57 -6.62 -22.08
N GLN A 92 35.74 -7.41 -23.15
CA GLN A 92 35.36 -7.03 -24.51
C GLN A 92 33.86 -6.71 -24.64
N GLY A 93 33.01 -7.45 -23.93
CA GLY A 93 31.58 -7.19 -23.87
C GLY A 93 31.27 -5.81 -23.27
N PHE A 94 31.86 -5.49 -22.11
CA PHE A 94 31.69 -4.17 -21.50
C PHE A 94 32.26 -3.04 -22.34
N GLU A 95 33.37 -3.26 -23.04
CA GLU A 95 33.91 -2.29 -24.00
C GLU A 95 32.94 -2.03 -25.16
N ALA A 96 32.35 -3.09 -25.72
CA ALA A 96 31.34 -2.95 -26.77
C ALA A 96 30.09 -2.17 -26.30
N LEU A 97 29.67 -2.38 -25.04
CA LEU A 97 28.55 -1.67 -24.43
C LEU A 97 28.77 -0.15 -24.32
N GLN A 98 30.03 0.32 -24.23
CA GLN A 98 30.33 1.76 -24.21
C GLN A 98 29.97 2.46 -25.53
N ASN A 99 29.91 1.72 -26.64
CA ASN A 99 29.57 2.26 -27.95
C ASN A 99 28.05 2.38 -28.19
N ILE A 100 27.23 1.90 -27.25
CA ILE A 100 25.77 1.98 -27.38
C ILE A 100 25.31 3.44 -27.17
N PRO A 101 24.47 3.99 -28.07
CA PRO A 101 23.94 5.34 -27.92
C PRO A 101 23.14 5.54 -26.62
N GLU A 102 23.30 6.70 -25.99
CA GLU A 102 22.65 7.07 -24.72
C GLU A 102 21.11 6.91 -24.73
N PRO A 103 20.36 7.28 -25.80
CA PRO A 103 18.90 7.11 -25.82
C PRO A 103 18.46 5.65 -25.64
N TYR A 104 19.28 4.69 -26.09
CA TYR A 104 18.98 3.27 -25.93
C TYR A 104 19.12 2.83 -24.48
N TRP A 105 20.11 3.37 -23.76
CA TRP A 105 20.31 3.10 -22.33
C TRP A 105 19.14 3.55 -21.46
N TYR A 106 18.45 4.63 -21.83
CA TYR A 106 17.23 5.04 -21.14
C TYR A 106 16.09 4.01 -21.28
N VAL A 107 15.95 3.40 -22.47
CA VAL A 107 14.95 2.35 -22.70
C VAL A 107 15.31 1.10 -21.89
N VAL A 108 16.58 0.68 -21.91
CA VAL A 108 17.07 -0.45 -21.12
C VAL A 108 16.83 -0.21 -19.62
N GLY A 109 17.19 0.97 -19.12
CA GLY A 109 16.95 1.35 -17.73
C GLY A 109 15.48 1.33 -17.35
N ALA A 110 14.59 1.82 -18.22
CA ALA A 110 13.15 1.80 -18.00
C ALA A 110 12.60 0.36 -17.90
N VAL A 111 13.07 -0.55 -18.78
CA VAL A 111 12.70 -1.97 -18.73
C VAL A 111 13.16 -2.59 -17.40
N VAL A 112 14.40 -2.36 -16.99
CA VAL A 112 14.95 -2.91 -15.73
C VAL A 112 14.16 -2.41 -14.51
N ILE A 113 13.80 -1.12 -14.47
CA ILE A 113 12.98 -0.54 -13.40
C ILE A 113 11.60 -1.18 -13.35
N ASP A 114 10.99 -1.41 -14.52
CA ASP A 114 9.67 -2.00 -14.65
C ASP A 114 9.64 -3.45 -14.16
N THR A 115 10.64 -4.23 -14.55
CA THR A 115 10.79 -5.64 -14.17
C THR A 115 11.16 -5.84 -12.71
N LEU A 116 12.04 -5.00 -12.14
CA LEU A 116 12.41 -5.12 -10.72
C LEU A 116 11.32 -4.57 -9.78
N GLY A 117 10.17 -4.13 -10.31
CA GLY A 117 9.07 -3.59 -9.52
C GLY A 117 9.40 -2.27 -8.81
N MET A 118 10.52 -1.62 -9.17
CA MET A 118 11.01 -0.40 -8.50
C MET A 118 10.25 0.87 -8.91
N ARG A 119 9.14 0.75 -9.65
CA ARG A 119 8.30 1.87 -10.10
C ARG A 119 7.92 2.83 -8.98
N ALA A 120 7.53 2.29 -7.81
CA ALA A 120 7.18 3.10 -6.64
C ALA A 120 8.37 3.87 -6.06
N MET A 121 9.56 3.25 -6.03
CA MET A 121 10.80 3.89 -5.59
C MET A 121 11.19 5.03 -6.54
N VAL A 122 11.11 4.79 -7.85
CA VAL A 122 11.40 5.82 -8.86
C VAL A 122 10.42 6.99 -8.75
N ARG A 123 9.12 6.73 -8.57
CA ARG A 123 8.14 7.78 -8.33
C ARG A 123 8.47 8.61 -7.08
N TYR A 124 8.79 7.96 -5.96
CA TYR A 124 9.19 8.65 -4.74
C TYR A 124 10.43 9.52 -4.93
N LEU A 125 11.43 8.98 -5.65
CA LEU A 125 12.66 9.70 -5.98
C LEU A 125 12.36 10.94 -6.82
N LEU A 126 11.52 10.82 -7.86
CA LEU A 126 11.11 11.92 -8.70
C LEU A 126 10.32 12.99 -7.93
N GLU A 127 9.43 12.59 -7.02
CA GLU A 127 8.70 13.51 -6.14
C GLU A 127 9.66 14.25 -5.19
N PHE A 128 10.65 13.55 -4.62
CA PHE A 128 11.69 14.15 -3.78
C PHE A 128 12.52 15.19 -4.55
N PHE A 129 12.97 14.85 -5.77
CA PHE A 129 13.72 15.78 -6.60
C PHE A 129 12.85 16.95 -7.08
N SER A 130 11.60 16.72 -7.45
CA SER A 130 10.66 17.77 -7.85
C SER A 130 10.36 18.75 -6.70
N GLY A 131 10.20 18.25 -5.47
CA GLY A 131 10.03 19.07 -4.27
C GLY A 131 11.25 19.95 -3.97
N LYS A 132 12.46 19.43 -4.22
CA LYS A 132 13.72 20.19 -4.05
C LYS A 132 13.86 21.35 -5.05
N PHE A 133 13.35 21.21 -6.27
CA PHE A 133 13.39 22.28 -7.28
C PHE A 133 12.30 23.36 -7.09
N ARG A 134 11.24 23.07 -6.33
CA ARG A 134 10.17 24.04 -6.02
C ARG A 134 10.46 24.95 -4.81
N GLY A 135 11.60 24.76 -4.15
CA GLY A 135 12.05 25.55 -2.99
C GLY A 135 13.14 26.59 -3.29
N LEU A 136 13.37 26.92 -4.56
CA LEU A 136 14.26 27.99 -5.05
C LEU A 136 13.46 29.04 -5.81
#